data_AF-A0A0B4JDE5-F1
#
_entry.id   AF-A0A0B4JDE5-F1
#
_cell.length_a   1.000
_cell.length_b   1.000
_cell.length_c   1.000
_cell.angle_alpha   90.00
_cell.angle_beta   90.00
_cell.angle_gamma   90.00
#
_symmetry.space_group_name_H-M   'P 1'
#
loop_
_entity.id
_entity.type
_entity.pdbx_description
1 polymer ?
#
loop_
_entity_poly.entity_id
_entity_poly.type
_entity_poly.pdbx_seq_one_letter_code
_entity_poly.pdbx_strand_id
1 'polypeptide(L)'
;MKLSIAFNIVIRMLLGMAIAFPTHQFVPHIPYGMDDFYPFLARNSTDVLPLSTNLTQIERLGWADKCVQFRNKCTLAEHCCSLRCLKRIYRCIT
;
A
#
# COMPACT_ATOMS: atom_id res chain seq x y z
N MET A 1 53.84 1.41 27.04
CA MET A 1 52.53 1.46 27.74
C MET A 1 51.56 2.52 27.22
N LYS A 2 51.98 3.76 26.90
CA LYS A 2 51.06 4.83 26.45
C LYS A 2 50.27 4.51 25.18
N LEU A 3 50.88 3.81 24.21
CA LEU A 3 50.23 3.47 22.93
C LEU A 3 48.99 2.57 23.08
N SER A 4 49.03 1.64 24.05
CA SER A 4 47.93 0.69 24.29
C SER A 4 46.68 1.40 24.83
N ILE A 5 46.85 2.41 25.68
CA ILE A 5 45.73 3.19 26.23
C ILE A 5 45.05 3.99 25.12
N ALA A 6 45.83 4.68 24.28
CA ALA A 6 45.29 5.44 23.16
C ALA A 6 44.50 4.54 22.18
N PHE A 7 45.03 3.35 21.87
CA PHE A 7 44.36 2.38 20.99
C PHE A 7 43.01 1.91 21.56
N ASN A 8 42.96 1.60 22.86
CA ASN A 8 41.72 1.20 23.52
C ASN A 8 40.65 2.31 23.53
N ILE A 9 41.06 3.58 23.68
CA ILE A 9 40.13 4.73 23.63
C ILE A 9 39.51 4.86 22.23
N VAL A 10 40.32 4.76 21.18
CA VAL A 10 39.85 4.85 19.79
C VAL A 10 38.88 3.70 19.46
N ILE A 11 39.20 2.47 19.87
CA ILE A 11 38.29 1.32 19.68
C ILE A 11 36.95 1.55 20.39
N ARG A 12 36.97 2.02 21.64
CA ARG A 12 35.73 2.30 22.39
C ARG A 12 34.89 3.40 21.74
N MET A 13 35.51 4.45 21.20
CA MET A 13 34.78 5.49 20.47
C MET A 13 34.13 4.93 19.20
N LEU A 14 34.86 4.12 18.41
CA LEU A 14 34.32 3.50 17.21
C LEU A 14 33.18 2.52 17.52
N LEU A 15 33.31 1.71 18.57
CA LEU A 15 32.22 0.82 19.02
C LEU A 15 30.99 1.62 19.48
N GLY A 16 31.20 2.70 20.24
CA GLY A 16 30.12 3.58 20.68
C GLY A 16 29.36 4.20 19.51
N MET A 17 30.09 4.64 18.48
CA MET A 17 29.48 5.18 17.25
C MET A 17 28.73 4.10 16.47
N ALA A 18 29.29 2.89 16.32
CA ALA A 18 28.61 1.80 15.61
C ALA A 18 27.30 1.35 16.29
N ILE A 19 27.18 1.50 17.60
CA ILE A 19 25.93 1.24 18.34
C ILE A 19 24.98 2.45 18.26
N ALA A 20 25.52 3.68 18.29
CA ALA A 20 24.73 4.91 18.25
C ALA A 20 24.19 5.24 16.85
N PHE A 21 24.86 4.79 15.78
CA PHE A 21 24.29 4.81 14.45
C PHE A 21 23.42 3.57 14.30
N PRO A 22 22.08 3.67 14.40
CA PRO A 22 21.26 2.63 13.80
C PRO A 22 21.78 2.54 12.37
N THR A 23 22.22 1.36 11.97
CA THR A 23 22.17 0.99 10.56
C THR A 23 20.73 1.25 10.19
N HIS A 24 20.48 2.45 9.67
CA HIS A 24 19.20 2.89 9.18
C HIS A 24 18.99 1.88 8.07
N GLN A 25 18.30 0.81 8.40
CA GLN A 25 17.86 -0.14 7.42
C GLN A 25 17.09 0.78 6.48
N PHE A 26 17.69 0.98 5.31
CA PHE A 26 16.99 1.26 4.09
C PHE A 26 15.99 0.12 3.97
N VAL A 27 14.91 0.18 4.76
CA VAL A 27 13.61 -0.22 4.26
C VAL A 27 13.47 0.71 3.08
N PRO A 28 13.58 0.21 1.83
CA PRO A 28 13.15 1.04 0.73
C PRO A 28 11.71 1.39 1.12
N HIS A 29 11.47 2.67 1.43
CA HIS A 29 10.13 3.20 1.40
C HIS A 29 9.74 3.07 -0.06
N ILE A 30 9.25 1.88 -0.43
CA ILE A 30 8.36 1.70 -1.56
C ILE A 30 7.22 2.65 -1.19
N PRO A 31 7.01 3.76 -1.92
CA PRO A 31 5.91 4.65 -1.65
C PRO A 31 4.63 3.88 -1.99
N TYR A 32 4.14 3.09 -1.03
CA TYR A 32 2.80 2.50 -1.03
C TYR A 32 1.82 3.66 -1.05
N GLY A 33 1.52 4.21 -2.23
CA GLY A 33 0.68 5.40 -2.32
C GLY A 33 0.76 6.26 -3.57
N MET A 34 1.76 6.13 -4.46
CA MET A 34 1.80 6.94 -5.70
C MET A 34 1.73 6.12 -6.98
N ASP A 35 2.41 4.97 -7.05
CA ASP A 35 2.38 4.12 -8.26
C ASP A 35 0.99 3.49 -8.48
N ASP A 36 0.26 3.19 -7.38
CA ASP A 36 -1.12 2.70 -7.40
C ASP A 36 -2.15 3.79 -7.78
N PHE A 37 -1.77 5.07 -7.81
CA PHE A 37 -2.70 6.21 -7.86
C PHE A 37 -2.68 6.99 -9.18
N TYR A 38 -2.22 6.36 -10.26
CA TYR A 38 -2.35 6.90 -11.62
C TYR A 38 -3.62 6.49 -12.43
N PRO A 39 -4.85 6.33 -11.87
CA PRO A 39 -6.04 6.19 -12.73
C PRO A 39 -6.58 7.53 -13.27
N PHE A 40 -6.07 8.69 -12.84
CA PHE A 40 -6.66 9.98 -13.23
C PHE A 40 -6.56 10.35 -14.72
N LEU A 41 -5.70 9.69 -15.51
CA LEU A 41 -5.56 9.97 -16.95
C LEU A 41 -6.27 8.96 -17.86
N ALA A 42 -6.75 7.82 -17.34
CA ALA A 42 -7.48 6.86 -18.15
C ALA A 42 -8.97 7.20 -18.16
N ARG A 43 -9.36 8.18 -18.98
CA ARG A 43 -10.75 8.45 -19.38
C ARG A 43 -11.44 7.22 -20.01
N ASN A 44 -10.69 6.16 -20.31
CA ASN A 44 -11.24 4.91 -20.83
C ASN A 44 -11.66 4.01 -19.67
N SER A 45 -12.97 3.89 -19.52
CA SER A 45 -13.71 2.93 -18.69
C SER A 45 -13.39 1.44 -18.92
N THR A 46 -12.32 1.12 -19.65
CA THR A 46 -11.88 -0.25 -19.97
C THR A 46 -11.20 -0.97 -18.82
N ASP A 47 -10.76 -0.25 -17.78
CA ASP A 47 -10.07 -0.85 -16.63
C ASP A 47 -11.00 -1.14 -15.44
N VAL A 48 -12.33 -1.07 -15.60
CA VAL A 48 -13.29 -1.36 -14.52
C VAL A 48 -13.86 -2.78 -14.68
N LEU A 49 -14.05 -3.50 -13.57
CA LEU A 49 -14.78 -4.77 -13.57
C LEU A 49 -16.23 -4.54 -14.01
N PRO A 50 -16.77 -5.41 -14.88
CA PRO A 50 -18.20 -5.38 -15.18
C PRO A 50 -19.01 -5.77 -13.94
N LEU A 51 -20.27 -5.33 -13.89
CA LEU A 51 -21.23 -5.85 -12.93
C LEU A 51 -21.44 -7.34 -13.19
N SER A 52 -21.55 -8.10 -12.11
CA SER A 52 -21.90 -9.51 -12.13
C SER A 52 -23.31 -9.71 -12.70
N THR A 53 -23.38 -10.53 -13.73
CA THR A 53 -24.63 -11.01 -14.34
C THR A 53 -25.27 -12.14 -13.53
N ASN A 54 -24.54 -12.72 -12.59
CA ASN A 54 -24.95 -13.93 -11.87
C ASN A 54 -25.58 -13.64 -10.51
N LEU A 55 -25.57 -12.38 -10.05
CA LEU A 55 -26.16 -11.99 -8.76
C LEU A 55 -27.67 -11.84 -8.88
N THR A 56 -28.38 -12.44 -7.93
CA THR A 56 -29.81 -12.18 -7.72
C THR A 56 -30.04 -10.76 -7.18
N GLN A 57 -31.29 -10.28 -7.28
CA GLN A 57 -31.64 -8.95 -6.78
C GLN A 57 -31.45 -8.84 -5.25
N ILE A 58 -31.71 -9.91 -4.51
CA ILE A 58 -31.51 -9.96 -3.05
C ILE A 58 -30.04 -9.86 -2.68
N GLU A 59 -29.15 -10.56 -3.40
CA GLU A 59 -27.71 -10.47 -3.16
C GLU A 59 -27.15 -9.09 -3.49
N ARG A 60 -27.64 -8.43 -4.55
CA ARG A 60 -27.24 -7.05 -4.85
C ARG A 60 -27.64 -6.08 -3.74
N LEU A 61 -28.82 -6.24 -3.15
CA LEU A 61 -29.23 -5.46 -1.98
C LEU A 61 -28.29 -5.71 -0.80
N GLY A 62 -27.95 -6.97 -0.52
CA GLY A 62 -27.00 -7.32 0.53
C GLY A 62 -25.60 -6.72 0.34
N TRP A 63 -25.13 -6.58 -0.91
CA TRP A 63 -23.87 -5.90 -1.22
C TRP A 63 -23.98 -4.39 -1.14
N ALA A 64 -25.11 -3.80 -1.55
CA ALA A 64 -25.36 -2.37 -1.44
C ALA A 64 -25.30 -1.89 0.03
N ASP A 65 -25.86 -2.68 0.96
CA ASP A 65 -25.82 -2.37 2.39
C ASP A 65 -24.41 -2.48 3.00
N LYS A 66 -23.56 -3.33 2.42
CA LYS A 66 -22.19 -3.61 2.89
C LYS A 66 -21.11 -3.00 2.00
N CYS A 67 -21.47 -2.04 1.17
CA CYS A 67 -20.55 -1.49 0.19
C CYS A 67 -19.39 -0.76 0.88
N VAL A 68 -18.19 -0.88 0.31
CA VAL A 68 -17.00 -0.21 0.82
C VAL A 68 -16.79 1.13 0.10
N GLN A 69 -16.24 2.09 0.84
CA GLN A 69 -15.89 3.41 0.33
C GLN A 69 -14.70 3.34 -0.66
N PHE A 70 -14.44 4.47 -1.34
CA PHE A 70 -13.35 4.61 -2.30
C PHE A 70 -11.99 4.15 -1.76
N ARG A 71 -11.11 3.68 -2.66
CA ARG A 71 -9.74 3.21 -2.40
C ARG A 71 -9.61 1.92 -1.56
N ASN A 72 -10.72 1.37 -1.06
CA ASN A 72 -10.76 0.06 -0.43
C ASN A 72 -10.66 -1.06 -1.47
N LYS A 73 -10.27 -2.25 -1.00
CA LYS A 73 -10.17 -3.45 -1.83
C LYS A 73 -11.54 -3.93 -2.29
N CYS A 74 -11.63 -4.40 -3.52
CA CYS A 74 -12.83 -4.98 -4.12
C CYS A 74 -12.47 -6.14 -5.05
N THR A 75 -13.31 -7.16 -5.08
CA THR A 75 -13.19 -8.30 -6.02
C THR A 75 -14.30 -8.28 -7.08
N LEU A 76 -15.40 -7.62 -6.77
CA LEU A 76 -16.55 -7.39 -7.64
C LEU A 76 -16.85 -5.89 -7.68
N ALA A 77 -17.48 -5.43 -8.76
CA ALA A 77 -17.91 -4.05 -8.89
C ALA A 77 -18.92 -3.67 -7.79
N GLU A 78 -19.82 -4.60 -7.44
CA GLU A 78 -20.88 -4.46 -6.45
C GLU A 78 -20.37 -4.28 -5.01
N HIS A 79 -19.11 -4.64 -4.73
CA HIS A 79 -18.54 -4.39 -3.41
C HIS A 79 -18.32 -2.89 -3.17
N CYS A 80 -18.17 -2.09 -4.23
CA CYS A 80 -17.92 -0.66 -4.12
C CYS A 80 -19.23 0.12 -4.10
N CYS A 81 -19.34 1.15 -3.26
CA CYS A 81 -20.55 1.99 -3.24
C CYS A 81 -20.81 2.74 -4.56
N SER A 82 -19.78 2.94 -5.39
CA SER A 82 -19.89 3.48 -6.74
C SER A 82 -20.21 2.46 -7.82
N LEU A 83 -20.27 1.17 -7.46
CA LEU A 83 -20.35 0.05 -8.40
C LEU A 83 -19.19 0.01 -9.40
N ARG A 84 -18.02 0.52 -9.00
CA ARG A 84 -16.82 0.60 -9.85
C ARG A 84 -15.59 0.10 -9.10
N CYS A 85 -15.05 -1.03 -9.58
CA CYS A 85 -13.82 -1.64 -9.09
C CYS A 85 -12.77 -1.69 -10.21
N LEU A 86 -11.54 -1.24 -9.96
CA LEU A 86 -10.46 -1.32 -10.95
C LEU A 86 -9.94 -2.75 -11.12
N LYS A 87 -9.80 -3.20 -12.36
CA LYS A 87 -9.34 -4.55 -12.74
C LYS A 87 -7.90 -4.85 -12.37
N ARG A 88 -7.03 -3.83 -12.41
CA ARG A 88 -5.59 -4.01 -12.16
C ARG A 88 -5.23 -3.98 -10.68
N ILE A 89 -5.84 -3.05 -9.94
CA ILE A 89 -5.47 -2.74 -8.55
C ILE A 89 -6.50 -3.30 -7.56
N TYR A 90 -7.66 -3.78 -8.05
CA TYR A 90 -8.75 -4.30 -7.22
C TYR A 90 -9.17 -3.31 -6.14
N ARG A 91 -9.34 -2.04 -6.53
CA ARG A 91 -9.75 -0.95 -5.64
C ARG A 91 -10.96 -0.18 -6.17
N CYS A 92 -11.78 0.29 -5.24
CA CYS A 92 -12.96 1.09 -5.54
C CYS A 92 -12.57 2.50 -6.00
N ILE A 93 -13.24 2.98 -7.04
CA ILE A 93 -13.06 4.34 -7.60
C ILE A 93 -14.36 5.12 -7.58
N THR A 94 -14.30 6.43 -7.80
CA THR A 94 -15.47 7.32 -7.90
C THR A 94 -16.25 7.14 -9.19
#